data_AF-A0A8J6S2I4-F1
#
_entry.id   AF-A0A8J6S2I4-F1
#
_cell.length_a   1.000
_cell.length_b   1.000
_cell.length_c   1.000
_cell.angle_alpha   90.00
_cell.angle_beta   90.00
_cell.angle_gamma   90.00
#
_symmetry.space_group_name_H-M   'P 1'
#
loop_
_entity.id
_entity.type
_entity.pdbx_description
1 polymer ?
#
loop_
_entity_poly.entity_id
_entity_poly.type
_entity_poly.pdbx_seq_one_letter_code
_entity_poly.pdbx_strand_id
1 'polypeptide(L)' 'MRCVISSRAGQVLARGRLILHKTDDGELRLNLETEGGRLLEGGIIDPDGDMGSASEVLFRQFFEVWGMSDLTLNVTVR' A
#
# COMPACT_ATOMS: atom_id res chain seq x y z
N MET A 1 -5.52 -7.62 -5.74
CA MET A 1 -6.17 -6.32 -5.99
C MET A 1 -5.21 -5.40 -6.72
N ARG A 2 -5.59 -4.83 -7.88
CA ARG A 2 -4.70 -3.91 -8.62
C ARG A 2 -4.83 -2.50 -8.06
N CYS A 3 -3.76 -1.71 -8.13
CA CYS A 3 -3.81 -0.34 -7.66
C CYS A 3 -3.00 0.64 -8.52
N VAL A 4 -3.39 1.91 -8.43
CA VAL A 4 -2.72 3.05 -9.06
C VAL A 4 -2.43 4.08 -7.98
N ILE A 5 -1.20 4.58 -7.97
CA ILE A 5 -0.75 5.63 -7.06
C ILE A 5 -0.62 6.90 -7.88
N SER A 6 -1.35 7.93 -7.48
CA SER A 6 -1.38 9.21 -8.18
C SER A 6 -1.14 10.37 -7.23
N SER A 7 -0.50 11.42 -7.73
CA SER A 7 -0.41 12.69 -7.03
C SER A 7 -1.77 13.38 -7.00
N ARG A 8 -1.91 14.38 -6.13
CA ARG A 8 -3.07 15.27 -6.09
C ARG A 8 -3.37 15.95 -7.44
N ALA A 9 -2.33 16.19 -8.26
CA ALA A 9 -2.48 16.77 -9.60
C ALA A 9 -2.95 15.74 -10.66
N GLY A 10 -3.20 14.49 -10.28
CA GLY A 10 -3.64 13.42 -11.18
C GLY A 10 -2.50 12.73 -11.93
N GLN A 11 -1.24 13.07 -11.66
CA GLN A 11 -0.09 12.38 -12.25
C GLN A 11 0.00 10.97 -11.66
N VAL A 12 0.05 9.95 -12.52
CA VAL A 12 0.33 8.58 -12.09
C VAL A 12 1.81 8.43 -11.77
N LEU A 13 2.12 8.05 -10.53
CA LEU A 13 3.48 7.83 -10.05
C LEU A 13 3.90 6.37 -10.18
N ALA A 14 2.97 5.46 -9.87
CA ALA A 14 3.22 4.02 -9.92
C ALA A 14 1.92 3.22 -10.09
N ARG A 15 2.08 2.00 -10.57
CA ARG A 15 1.04 0.97 -10.64
C ARG A 15 1.54 -0.25 -9.87
N GLY A 16 0.60 -1.05 -9.39
CA GLY A 16 0.96 -2.22 -8.59
C GLY A 16 -0.22 -3.08 -8.19
N ARG A 17 0.00 -3.85 -7.14
CA ARG A 17 -1.02 -4.64 -6.47
C ARG A 17 -0.87 -4.58 -4.96
N LEU A 18 -2.00 -4.50 -4.27
CA LEU A 18 -2.05 -4.78 -2.85
C LEU A 18 -2.06 -6.29 -2.63
N ILE A 19 -1.23 -6.73 -1.70
CA ILE A 19 -1.08 -8.13 -1.30
C ILE A 19 -1.16 -8.24 0.21
N LEU A 20 -1.73 -9.33 0.69
CA LEU A 20 -1.67 -9.71 2.10
C LEU A 20 -0.54 -10.70 2.28
N HIS A 21 0.41 -10.35 3.14
CA HIS A 21 1.55 -11.20 3.46
C HIS A 21 1.39 -11.73 4.87
N LYS A 22 1.48 -13.05 5.06
CA LYS A 22 1.49 -13.64 6.39
C LYS A 22 2.89 -13.57 6.97
N THR A 23 3.06 -12.92 8.12
CA THR A 23 4.33 -12.82 8.82
C THR A 23 4.70 -14.15 9.49
N ASP A 24 5.95 -14.28 9.93
CA ASP A 24 6.43 -15.46 10.66
C ASP A 24 5.69 -15.66 12.00
N ASP A 25 5.26 -14.56 12.62
CA ASP A 25 4.43 -14.56 13.84
C ASP A 25 2.96 -14.93 13.57
N GLY A 26 2.60 -15.13 12.30
CA GLY A 26 1.28 -15.57 11.86
C GLY A 26 0.27 -14.47 11.60
N GLU A 27 0.66 -13.20 11.75
CA GLU A 27 -0.17 -12.03 11.49
C GLU A 27 -0.27 -11.72 9.99
N LEU A 28 -1.31 -10.99 9.58
CA LEU A 28 -1.44 -10.52 8.20
C LEU A 28 -0.94 -9.09 8.09
N ARG A 29 -0.02 -8.84 7.15
CA ARG A 29 0.47 -7.51 6.80
C ARG A 29 -0.08 -7.06 5.46
N LEU A 30 -0.52 -5.81 5.38
CA LEU A 30 -0.88 -5.20 4.11
C LEU A 30 0.37 -4.68 3.41
N ASN A 31 0.71 -5.21 2.24
CA ASN A 31 1.85 -4.75 1.45
C ASN A 31 1.42 -4.26 0.07
N LEU A 32 2.24 -3.39 -0.52
CA LEU A 32 2.14 -2.97 -1.90
C LEU A 32 3.33 -3.51 -2.69
N GLU A 33 3.05 -4.21 -3.78
CA GLU A 33 4.06 -4.54 -4.78
C GLU A 33 3.84 -3.69 -6.02
N THR A 34 4.83 -2.85 -6.35
CA THR A 34 4.82 -2.04 -7.58
C THR A 34 5.20 -2.88 -8.79
N GLU A 35 4.75 -2.48 -9.98
CA GLU A 35 5.13 -3.14 -11.24
C GLU A 35 6.63 -3.03 -11.54
N GLY A 36 7.34 -2.10 -10.89
CA GLY A 36 8.80 -2.00 -10.93
C GLY A 36 9.53 -2.99 -10.01
N GLY A 37 8.83 -3.93 -9.36
CA GLY A 37 9.40 -4.95 -8.48
C GLY A 37 9.73 -4.47 -7.07
N ARG A 38 9.39 -3.22 -6.71
CA ARG A 38 9.56 -2.70 -5.35
C ARG A 38 8.40 -3.14 -4.46
N LEU A 39 8.72 -3.75 -3.33
CA LEU A 39 7.80 -4.08 -2.24
C LEU A 39 7.83 -2.97 -1.18
N LEU A 40 6.67 -2.41 -0.85
CA LEU A 40 6.49 -1.50 0.29
C LEU A 40 5.68 -2.22 1.36
N GLU A 41 6.26 -2.30 2.54
CA GLU A 41 5.63 -2.93 3.69
C GLU A 41 4.71 -1.95 4.40
N GLY A 42 3.43 -2.32 4.52
CA GLY A 42 2.49 -1.61 5.36
C GLY A 42 2.46 -2.18 6.77
N GLY A 43 1.38 -1.91 7.48
CA GLY A 43 1.18 -2.37 8.85
C GLY A 43 0.49 -3.72 8.92
N ILE A 44 0.44 -4.23 10.15
CA ILE A 44 -0.34 -5.42 10.51
C ILE A 44 -1.82 -5.07 10.46
N ILE A 45 -2.61 -5.98 9.91
CA ILE A 45 -4.07 -5.91 9.85
C ILE A 45 -4.63 -6.30 11.20
N ASP A 46 -5.59 -5.51 11.68
CA ASP A 46 -6.18 -5.71 12.98
C ASP A 46 -6.95 -7.05 13.04
N PRO A 47 -7.12 -7.65 14.24
CA PRO A 47 -7.74 -8.98 14.36
C PRO A 47 -9.18 -9.08 13.85
N ASP A 48 -9.89 -7.95 13.76
CA ASP A 48 -11.23 -7.84 13.21
C ASP A 48 -11.25 -7.71 11.66
N GLY A 49 -10.07 -7.67 11.05
CA GLY A 49 -9.87 -7.48 9.62
C GLY A 49 -9.83 -6.01 9.18
N ASP A 50 -9.86 -5.05 10.11
CA ASP A 50 -9.67 -3.64 9.77
C ASP A 50 -8.24 -3.41 9.27
N MET A 51 -8.14 -2.68 8.17
CA MET A 51 -6.89 -2.33 7.50
C MET A 51 -6.56 -0.85 7.64
N GLY A 52 -7.31 -0.07 8.43
CA GLY A 52 -7.07 1.35 8.63
C GLY A 52 -5.65 1.64 9.13
N SER A 53 -5.29 1.04 10.27
CA SER A 53 -3.95 1.14 10.88
C SER A 53 -2.85 0.64 9.93
N ALA A 54 -3.09 -0.50 9.27
CA ALA A 54 -2.19 -1.09 8.28
C ALA A 54 -1.93 -0.15 7.08
N SER A 55 -2.98 0.51 6.60
CA SER A 55 -2.94 1.43 5.47
C SER A 55 -2.20 2.71 5.83
N GLU A 56 -2.36 3.25 7.05
CA GLU A 56 -1.61 4.42 7.50
C GLU A 56 -0.09 4.18 7.51
N VAL A 57 0.35 3.00 7.95
CA VAL A 57 1.76 2.60 7.87
C VAL A 57 2.21 2.52 6.40
N LEU A 58 1.38 1.93 5.53
CA LEU A 58 1.69 1.85 4.10
C LEU A 58 1.80 3.23 3.45
N PHE A 59 0.90 4.16 3.77
CA PHE A 59 0.93 5.53 3.23
C PHE A 59 2.18 6.30 3.68
N ARG A 60 2.70 6.04 4.89
CA ARG A 60 3.98 6.62 5.33
C ARG A 60 5.14 6.19 4.43
N GLN A 61 5.15 4.94 3.94
CA GLN A 61 6.17 4.48 2.98
C GLN A 61 6.13 5.26 1.65
N PHE A 62 4.98 5.82 1.27
CA PHE A 62 4.88 6.53 0.00
C PHE A 62 5.68 7.83 0.03
N PHE A 63 5.71 8.50 1.19
CA PHE A 63 6.55 9.68 1.38
C PHE A 63 8.04 9.33 1.28
N GLU A 64 8.48 8.26 1.92
CA GLU A 64 9.87 7.78 1.85
C GLU A 64 10.30 7.45 0.40
N VAL A 65 9.37 6.92 -0.40
CA VAL A 65 9.66 6.47 -1.76
C VAL A 65 9.62 7.58 -2.80
N TRP A 66 8.64 8.48 -2.73
CA TRP A 66 8.39 9.49 -3.76
C TRP A 66 8.60 10.93 -3.29
N GLY A 67 8.85 11.17 -1.99
CA GLY A 67 9.05 12.50 -1.42
C GLY A 67 7.81 13.41 -1.49
N MET A 68 6.63 12.82 -1.65
CA MET A 68 5.37 13.55 -1.85
C MET A 68 4.34 13.18 -0.78
N SER A 69 3.63 14.20 -0.30
CA SER A 69 2.40 14.05 0.48
C SER A 69 1.17 14.06 -0.43
N ASP A 70 -0.01 13.82 0.13
CA ASP A 70 -1.31 13.86 -0.58
C ASP A 70 -1.40 12.92 -1.79
N LEU A 71 -0.78 11.74 -1.67
CA LEU A 71 -0.89 10.70 -2.68
C LEU A 71 -2.18 9.91 -2.50
N THR A 72 -2.84 9.61 -3.63
CA THR A 72 -4.05 8.79 -3.64
C THR A 72 -3.71 7.38 -4.12
N LEU A 73 -4.15 6.38 -3.37
CA LEU A 73 -4.13 4.98 -3.77
C LEU A 73 -5.53 4.57 -4.25
N ASN A 74 -5.68 4.35 -5.54
CA ASN A 74 -6.93 3.83 -6.11
C ASN A 74 -6.80 2.32 -6.27
N VAL A 75 -7.69 1.56 -5.61
CA VAL A 75 -7.69 0.10 -5.64
C VAL A 75 -8.85 -0.39 -6.48
N THR A 76 -8.58 -1.34 -7.39
CA THR A 76 -9.60 -2.04 -8.16
C THR A 76 -9.63 -3.50 -7.73
N VAL A 77 -10.77 -3.90 -7.19
CA VAL A 77 -11.11 -5.31 -6.91
C VAL A 77 -11.87 -5.83 -8.12
N ARG A 78 -11.38 -6.93 -8.70
CA ARG A 78 -12.05 -7.69 -9.75
C ARG A 78 -12.12 -9.13 -9.31
#